data_AF-A0A4Y9YQ39-F1
#
_entry.id   AF-A0A4Y9YQ39-F1
#
_cell.length_a   1.000
_cell.length_b   1.000
_cell.length_c   1.000
_cell.angle_alpha   90.00
_cell.angle_beta   90.00
_cell.angle_gamma   90.00
#
_symmetry.space_group_name_H-M   'P 1'
#
loop_
_entity.id
_entity.type
_entity.pdbx_description
1 polymer ?
#
loop_
_entity_poly.entity_id
_entity_poly.type
_entity_poly.pdbx_seq_one_letter_code
_entity_poly.pdbx_strand_id
1 'polypeptide(L)'
;MFTTLLSAVMAAVALAAQAGAEYHTIRFYNACGFGTPTLLANGDVLSTGEDYTSDGPFSSAIAYLQNGNQCGYNGEYCTLMEMTMNNPTCAGCGSSADLSLIDPHAFSYWTSFAYFNGCENTGANCPAAGCAAAFYYSDETQVQVACQADNAGLLIAFCADATTLDANNLPGTNPSSSEASSTSSTYVAPTTSYTPTSTYVPPTSSVVSSFSSSASSSSAAASSSASAKCPARNAKRSLRLRKREAAPEPEPIVKMALRHHARRGSH
;
A
#
# COMPACT_ATOMS: atom_id res chain seq x y z
N MET A 1 37.66 57.59 -22.08
CA MET A 1 38.22 56.23 -22.01
C MET A 1 38.33 55.81 -20.55
N PHE A 2 37.22 55.54 -19.86
CA PHE A 2 37.21 55.10 -18.44
C PHE A 2 35.94 54.31 -18.14
N THR A 3 35.65 53.32 -18.98
CA THR A 3 34.41 52.52 -18.91
C THR A 3 34.73 51.12 -19.38
N THR A 4 35.33 50.25 -18.54
CA THR A 4 35.48 48.81 -18.90
C THR A 4 36.00 47.85 -17.82
N LEU A 5 36.12 48.17 -16.53
CA LEU A 5 36.71 47.19 -15.59
C LEU A 5 36.08 47.22 -14.19
N LEU A 6 34.77 46.98 -14.06
CA LEU A 6 34.14 46.72 -12.75
C LEU A 6 32.79 45.97 -12.85
N SER A 7 32.68 44.99 -13.75
CA SER A 7 31.51 44.10 -13.81
C SER A 7 31.94 42.66 -14.09
N ALA A 8 32.52 41.99 -13.09
CA ALA A 8 32.83 40.57 -13.23
C ALA A 8 33.01 39.79 -11.90
N VAL A 9 32.34 40.12 -10.79
CA VAL A 9 32.39 39.24 -9.59
C VAL A 9 31.09 39.28 -8.75
N MET A 10 29.91 39.21 -9.37
CA MET A 10 28.63 39.00 -8.69
C MET A 10 27.73 38.11 -9.56
N ALA A 11 28.23 36.95 -9.97
CA ALA A 11 27.44 35.92 -10.65
C ALA A 11 27.84 34.53 -10.18
N ALA A 12 28.05 34.36 -8.87
CA ALA A 12 27.82 33.07 -8.24
C ALA A 12 26.33 33.04 -7.87
N VAL A 13 25.48 32.86 -8.89
CA VAL A 13 24.08 32.49 -8.66
C VAL A 13 24.14 31.14 -7.98
N ALA A 14 23.90 31.14 -6.68
CA ALA A 14 23.69 29.93 -5.90
C ALA A 14 22.49 29.20 -6.50
N LEU A 15 22.77 28.26 -7.40
CA LEU A 15 21.91 27.11 -7.66
C LEU A 15 21.93 26.27 -6.37
N ALA A 16 21.26 26.78 -5.33
CA ALA A 16 20.77 25.91 -4.28
C ALA A 16 19.79 24.98 -4.98
N ALA A 17 20.26 23.78 -5.32
CA ALA A 17 19.37 22.67 -5.60
C ALA A 17 18.44 22.59 -4.39
N GLN A 18 17.20 23.03 -4.55
CA GLN A 18 16.14 22.66 -3.63
C GLN A 18 16.04 21.16 -3.78
N ALA A 19 16.79 20.42 -2.97
CA ALA A 19 16.45 19.05 -2.65
C ALA A 19 15.07 19.16 -2.02
N GLY A 20 14.03 19.03 -2.85
CA GLY A 20 12.67 18.89 -2.35
C GLY A 20 12.69 17.66 -1.47
N ALA A 21 12.59 17.86 -0.16
CA ALA A 21 12.39 16.75 0.74
C ALA A 21 11.10 16.06 0.30
N GLU A 22 11.18 14.75 0.08
CA GLU A 22 10.02 13.93 -0.23
C GLU A 22 9.02 14.03 0.92
N TYR A 23 7.74 14.23 0.61
CA TYR A 23 6.68 14.24 1.60
C TYR A 23 5.38 13.70 1.02
N HIS A 24 4.55 13.08 1.85
CA HIS A 24 3.26 12.56 1.43
C HIS A 24 2.20 12.84 2.48
N THR A 25 1.01 13.26 2.06
CA THR A 25 -0.10 13.54 2.97
C THR A 25 -1.21 12.51 2.82
N ILE A 26 -1.58 11.86 3.91
CA ILE A 26 -2.77 11.02 4.03
C ILE A 26 -3.87 11.85 4.68
N ARG A 27 -5.02 11.94 4.01
CA ARG A 27 -6.21 12.67 4.48
C ARG A 27 -7.38 11.72 4.60
N PHE A 28 -8.18 11.90 5.65
CA PHE A 28 -9.38 11.10 5.86
C PHE A 28 -10.66 11.90 5.63
N TYR A 29 -11.65 11.23 5.06
CA TYR A 29 -13.04 11.71 5.00
C TYR A 29 -13.99 10.63 5.51
N ASN A 30 -14.49 10.81 6.73
CA ASN A 30 -15.44 9.87 7.32
C ASN A 30 -16.90 10.34 7.14
N ALA A 31 -17.52 9.97 6.02
CA ALA A 31 -18.92 10.27 5.74
C ALA A 31 -19.90 9.36 6.49
N CYS A 32 -19.41 8.32 7.18
CA CYS A 32 -20.28 7.40 7.91
C CYS A 32 -20.95 8.08 9.12
N GLY A 33 -20.31 9.13 9.68
CA GLY A 33 -20.77 9.80 10.90
C GLY A 33 -20.53 9.00 12.19
N PHE A 34 -19.78 7.90 12.09
CA PHE A 34 -19.36 7.06 13.22
C PHE A 34 -18.03 6.38 12.90
N GLY A 35 -17.44 5.74 13.91
CA GLY A 35 -16.14 5.10 13.78
C GLY A 35 -14.99 6.10 13.73
N THR A 36 -13.79 5.58 13.87
CA THR A 36 -12.53 6.32 13.91
C THR A 36 -11.66 5.80 12.77
N PRO A 37 -11.36 6.63 11.76
CA PRO A 37 -10.32 6.29 10.80
C PRO A 37 -9.03 5.97 11.54
N THR A 38 -8.34 4.91 11.17
CA THR A 38 -7.05 4.55 11.77
C THR A 38 -6.03 4.42 10.65
N LEU A 39 -4.89 5.11 10.79
CA LEU A 39 -3.71 4.93 9.97
C LEU A 39 -2.63 4.25 10.81
N LEU A 40 -2.06 3.17 10.29
CA LEU A 40 -1.05 2.37 10.96
C LEU A 40 0.13 2.13 10.02
N ALA A 41 1.35 2.25 10.54
CA ALA A 41 2.55 1.81 9.83
C ALA A 41 3.63 1.39 10.83
N ASN A 42 4.44 0.40 10.45
CA ASN A 42 5.51 -0.15 11.32
C ASN A 42 5.01 -0.62 12.70
N GLY A 43 3.73 -0.97 12.82
CA GLY A 43 3.11 -1.38 14.07
C GLY A 43 2.69 -0.22 14.99
N ASP A 44 2.82 1.04 14.57
CA ASP A 44 2.40 2.21 15.32
C ASP A 44 1.17 2.88 14.68
N VAL A 45 0.25 3.38 15.51
CA VAL A 45 -0.86 4.22 15.07
C VAL A 45 -0.34 5.63 14.81
N LEU A 46 -0.44 6.08 13.56
CA LEU A 46 0.07 7.38 13.09
C LEU A 46 -1.00 8.47 13.05
N SER A 47 -2.25 8.08 12.80
CA SER A 47 -3.39 8.99 12.82
C SER A 47 -4.67 8.24 13.19
N THR A 48 -5.58 8.96 13.85
CA THR A 48 -6.94 8.51 14.18
C THR A 48 -8.02 9.37 13.49
N GLY A 49 -7.69 9.99 12.35
CA GLY A 49 -8.62 10.75 11.51
C GLY A 49 -8.13 12.13 11.09
N GLU A 50 -7.09 12.65 11.73
CA GLU A 50 -6.43 13.89 11.30
C GLU A 50 -5.51 13.64 10.09
N ASP A 51 -5.20 14.69 9.35
CA ASP A 51 -4.20 14.63 8.29
C ASP A 51 -2.85 14.18 8.85
N TYR A 52 -2.25 13.19 8.19
CA TYR A 52 -0.90 12.74 8.48
C TYR A 52 0.02 13.10 7.32
N THR A 53 1.12 13.79 7.59
CA THR A 53 2.14 14.07 6.58
C THR A 53 3.45 13.39 6.98
N SER A 54 4.01 12.56 6.09
CA SER A 54 5.34 11.99 6.25
C SER A 54 6.39 12.94 5.67
N ASP A 55 7.54 13.06 6.33
CA ASP A 55 8.74 13.76 5.82
C ASP A 55 9.67 12.80 5.04
N GLY A 56 9.08 11.96 4.20
CA GLY A 56 9.81 11.01 3.35
C GLY A 56 8.94 9.86 2.85
N PRO A 57 9.57 8.84 2.23
CA PRO A 57 8.90 7.63 1.80
C PRO A 57 8.20 6.92 2.96
N PHE A 58 7.06 6.32 2.67
CA PHE A 58 6.18 5.72 3.64
C PHE A 58 5.62 4.41 3.07
N SER A 59 6.12 3.26 3.53
CA SER A 59 5.81 1.95 2.94
C SER A 59 5.01 1.05 3.86
N SER A 60 4.24 0.13 3.26
CA SER A 60 3.52 -0.94 3.97
C SER A 60 2.60 -0.41 5.09
N ALA A 61 1.96 0.72 4.82
CA ALA A 61 1.00 1.29 5.73
C ALA A 61 -0.41 0.81 5.42
N ILE A 62 -1.24 0.80 6.45
CA ILE A 62 -2.61 0.36 6.36
C ILE A 62 -3.55 1.40 6.93
N ALA A 63 -4.76 1.45 6.39
CA ALA A 63 -5.85 2.23 6.94
C ALA A 63 -7.16 1.46 6.93
N TYR A 64 -7.99 1.72 7.93
CA TYR A 64 -9.32 1.11 8.08
C TYR A 64 -10.20 1.97 9.00
N LEU A 65 -11.51 1.71 9.04
CA LEU A 65 -12.44 2.39 9.93
C LEU A 65 -12.72 1.55 11.17
N GLN A 66 -12.16 1.94 12.32
CA GLN A 66 -12.43 1.29 13.60
C GLN A 66 -13.80 1.70 14.14
N ASN A 67 -14.70 0.75 14.39
CA ASN A 67 -15.95 0.99 15.12
C ASN A 67 -16.05 0.01 16.29
N GLY A 68 -15.80 0.50 17.51
CA GLY A 68 -15.69 -0.35 18.70
C GLY A 68 -14.52 -1.33 18.61
N ASN A 69 -14.78 -2.62 18.83
CA ASN A 69 -13.77 -3.70 18.78
C ASN A 69 -13.94 -4.62 17.56
N GLN A 70 -14.58 -4.16 16.49
CA GLN A 70 -14.91 -5.00 15.34
C GLN A 70 -13.67 -5.37 14.51
N CYS A 71 -12.71 -4.44 14.35
CA CYS A 71 -11.49 -4.67 13.60
C CYS A 71 -10.39 -5.08 14.57
N GLY A 72 -9.52 -5.98 14.14
CA GLY A 72 -8.26 -6.25 14.82
C GLY A 72 -7.26 -5.10 14.69
N TYR A 73 -6.10 -5.26 15.33
CA TYR A 73 -5.06 -4.21 15.35
C TYR A 73 -4.50 -3.93 13.96
N ASN A 74 -4.41 -4.92 13.08
CA ASN A 74 -3.94 -4.74 11.71
C ASN A 74 -5.11 -4.64 10.72
N GLY A 75 -6.29 -4.23 11.18
CA GLY A 75 -7.50 -4.13 10.36
C GLY A 75 -8.17 -5.47 10.05
N GLU A 76 -7.81 -6.56 10.76
CA GLU A 76 -8.46 -7.86 10.58
C GLU A 76 -9.99 -7.72 10.74
N TYR A 77 -10.77 -8.46 9.95
CA TYR A 77 -12.23 -8.39 9.87
C TYR A 77 -12.82 -7.07 9.33
N CYS A 78 -11.98 -6.17 8.79
CA CYS A 78 -12.41 -4.91 8.20
C CYS A 78 -11.87 -4.75 6.78
N THR A 79 -12.50 -3.84 6.01
CA THR A 79 -12.00 -3.45 4.70
C THR A 79 -10.65 -2.78 4.92
N LEU A 80 -9.59 -3.41 4.43
CA LEU A 80 -8.22 -2.91 4.59
C LEU A 80 -7.87 -2.04 3.37
N MET A 81 -7.24 -0.90 3.62
CA MET A 81 -6.62 -0.09 2.60
C MET A 81 -5.11 -0.16 2.80
N GLU A 82 -4.38 -0.68 1.83
CA GLU A 82 -2.93 -0.84 1.88
C GLU A 82 -2.26 0.22 1.00
N MET A 83 -1.15 0.79 1.45
CA MET A 83 -0.47 1.85 0.71
C MET A 83 1.05 1.84 0.88
N THR A 84 1.71 2.31 -0.17
CA THR A 84 3.11 2.73 -0.19
C THR A 84 3.17 4.08 -0.90
N MET A 85 3.67 5.10 -0.22
CA MET A 85 3.79 6.46 -0.72
C MET A 85 5.27 6.76 -0.88
N ASN A 86 5.70 6.96 -2.12
CA ASN A 86 7.05 7.38 -2.43
C ASN A 86 7.12 8.13 -3.76
N ASN A 87 8.16 8.94 -3.91
CA ASN A 87 8.49 9.59 -5.17
C ASN A 87 9.04 8.55 -6.17
N PRO A 88 8.61 8.58 -7.45
CA PRO A 88 9.06 7.64 -8.46
C PRO A 88 10.54 7.83 -8.78
N THR A 89 11.34 6.78 -8.60
CA THR A 89 12.75 6.73 -9.05
C THR A 89 12.92 5.98 -10.39
N CYS A 90 11.87 5.29 -10.82
CA CYS A 90 11.73 4.61 -12.10
C CYS A 90 10.26 4.55 -12.52
N ALA A 91 10.01 4.24 -13.80
CA ALA A 91 8.65 4.08 -14.30
C ALA A 91 7.96 2.90 -13.60
N GLY A 92 6.83 3.18 -12.94
CA GLY A 92 6.08 2.19 -12.16
C GLY A 92 6.53 2.05 -10.71
N CYS A 93 7.51 2.84 -10.27
CA CYS A 93 8.11 2.73 -8.94
C CYS A 93 7.66 3.83 -7.98
N GLY A 94 6.72 4.69 -8.37
CA GLY A 94 6.09 5.67 -7.48
C GLY A 94 5.09 5.06 -6.50
N SER A 95 4.28 5.92 -5.90
CA SER A 95 3.28 5.54 -4.91
C SER A 95 2.27 4.51 -5.45
N SER A 96 1.78 3.62 -4.60
CA SER A 96 0.79 2.59 -4.90
C SER A 96 -0.17 2.40 -3.73
N ALA A 97 -1.44 2.15 -4.05
CA ALA A 97 -2.50 1.94 -3.08
C ALA A 97 -3.49 0.90 -3.58
N ASP A 98 -4.10 0.16 -2.66
CA ASP A 98 -5.11 -0.83 -2.97
C ASP A 98 -6.06 -1.08 -1.79
N LEU A 99 -7.15 -1.80 -2.08
CA LEU A 99 -8.10 -2.28 -1.09
C LEU A 99 -7.96 -3.80 -1.02
N SER A 100 -8.01 -4.36 0.18
CA SER A 100 -7.80 -5.78 0.42
C SER A 100 -8.91 -6.37 1.27
N LEU A 101 -9.48 -7.45 0.76
CA LEU A 101 -10.47 -8.33 1.38
C LEU A 101 -9.94 -9.77 1.43
N ILE A 102 -8.60 -9.93 1.41
CA ILE A 102 -7.93 -11.21 1.59
C ILE A 102 -8.03 -11.59 3.07
N ASP A 103 -8.54 -12.79 3.37
CA ASP A 103 -8.68 -13.33 4.74
C ASP A 103 -7.38 -13.11 5.57
N PRO A 104 -7.46 -12.56 6.80
CA PRO A 104 -8.66 -12.35 7.63
C PRO A 104 -9.40 -11.02 7.40
N HIS A 105 -9.07 -10.24 6.37
CA HIS A 105 -9.74 -8.99 6.04
C HIS A 105 -11.08 -9.27 5.35
N ALA A 106 -12.09 -8.48 5.67
CA ALA A 106 -13.45 -8.69 5.18
C ALA A 106 -14.17 -7.35 5.10
N PHE A 107 -15.15 -7.25 4.20
CA PHE A 107 -15.85 -5.99 4.02
C PHE A 107 -16.59 -5.59 5.30
N SER A 108 -16.28 -4.40 5.82
CA SER A 108 -16.96 -3.83 6.99
C SER A 108 -17.81 -2.63 6.59
N TYR A 109 -17.23 -1.66 5.90
CA TYR A 109 -17.89 -0.46 5.40
C TYR A 109 -17.41 -0.13 4.00
N TRP A 110 -18.22 0.68 3.30
CA TRP A 110 -17.80 1.32 2.07
C TRP A 110 -16.51 2.10 2.32
N THR A 111 -15.45 1.68 1.65
CA THR A 111 -14.14 2.32 1.68
C THR A 111 -13.69 2.63 0.26
N SER A 112 -13.09 3.80 0.08
CA SER A 112 -12.49 4.21 -1.19
C SER A 112 -11.27 5.06 -0.92
N PHE A 113 -10.42 5.21 -1.93
CA PHE A 113 -9.31 6.16 -1.90
C PHE A 113 -9.14 6.84 -3.26
N ALA A 114 -8.50 8.00 -3.26
CA ALA A 114 -8.06 8.69 -4.46
C ALA A 114 -6.79 9.49 -4.19
N TYR A 115 -5.89 9.54 -5.16
CA TYR A 115 -4.73 10.43 -5.07
C TYR A 115 -5.14 11.89 -5.26
N PHE A 116 -4.41 12.77 -4.57
CA PHE A 116 -4.44 14.22 -4.74
C PHE A 116 -3.02 14.79 -4.69
N ASN A 117 -2.82 16.05 -5.06
CA ASN A 117 -1.48 16.63 -5.21
C ASN A 117 -0.60 15.78 -6.16
N GLY A 118 -1.23 15.27 -7.22
CA GLY A 118 -0.69 14.22 -8.08
C GLY A 118 -1.72 13.15 -8.39
N CYS A 119 -1.81 12.73 -9.66
CA CYS A 119 -2.76 11.71 -10.13
C CYS A 119 -4.22 11.94 -9.70
N GLU A 120 -4.66 13.20 -9.72
CA GLU A 120 -5.94 13.66 -9.16
C GLU A 120 -7.10 12.71 -9.46
N ASN A 121 -7.85 12.35 -8.42
CA ASN A 121 -9.05 11.51 -8.48
C ASN A 121 -8.82 10.09 -9.03
N THR A 122 -7.57 9.69 -9.24
CA THR A 122 -7.24 8.31 -9.59
C THR A 122 -7.23 7.47 -8.33
N GLY A 123 -7.98 6.37 -8.30
CA GLY A 123 -8.12 5.57 -7.10
C GLY A 123 -9.03 4.36 -7.28
N ALA A 124 -9.46 3.79 -6.16
CA ALA A 124 -10.33 2.62 -6.12
C ALA A 124 -11.52 2.87 -5.20
N ASN A 125 -12.66 2.26 -5.54
CA ASN A 125 -13.90 2.40 -4.79
C ASN A 125 -14.52 1.03 -4.50
N CYS A 126 -14.73 0.71 -3.22
CA CYS A 126 -15.37 -0.51 -2.76
C CYS A 126 -16.63 -0.21 -1.93
N PRO A 127 -17.81 -0.08 -2.57
CA PRO A 127 -19.06 0.26 -1.87
C PRO A 127 -19.77 -0.95 -1.24
N ALA A 128 -19.33 -2.18 -1.53
CA ALA A 128 -19.96 -3.42 -1.07
C ALA A 128 -18.96 -4.57 -1.03
N ALA A 129 -19.30 -5.66 -0.32
CA ALA A 129 -18.41 -6.79 -0.08
C ALA A 129 -17.86 -7.54 -1.31
N GLY A 130 -18.53 -7.43 -2.46
CA GLY A 130 -18.13 -8.04 -3.73
C GLY A 130 -17.55 -7.04 -4.74
N CYS A 131 -16.96 -5.95 -4.28
CA CYS A 131 -16.42 -4.91 -5.17
C CYS A 131 -15.25 -5.44 -6.01
N ALA A 132 -15.26 -5.19 -7.31
CA ALA A 132 -14.18 -5.61 -8.21
C ALA A 132 -12.87 -4.82 -8.00
N ALA A 133 -12.85 -3.84 -7.10
CA ALA A 133 -11.73 -2.94 -6.86
C ALA A 133 -10.87 -3.35 -5.64
N ALA A 134 -11.17 -4.49 -5.02
CA ALA A 134 -10.40 -5.03 -3.91
C ALA A 134 -9.74 -6.37 -4.26
N PHE A 135 -8.63 -6.66 -3.60
CA PHE A 135 -7.96 -7.95 -3.65
C PHE A 135 -8.72 -8.99 -2.83
N TYR A 136 -8.89 -10.19 -3.39
CA TYR A 136 -9.50 -11.34 -2.71
C TYR A 136 -8.53 -12.51 -2.53
N TYR A 137 -7.45 -12.53 -3.30
CA TYR A 137 -6.41 -13.56 -3.25
C TYR A 137 -5.02 -12.93 -3.37
N SER A 138 -4.01 -13.57 -2.79
CA SER A 138 -2.64 -13.02 -2.72
C SER A 138 -1.87 -13.00 -4.04
N ASP A 139 -2.35 -13.70 -5.06
CA ASP A 139 -1.76 -13.75 -6.40
C ASP A 139 -2.44 -12.81 -7.41
N GLU A 140 -3.47 -12.08 -6.99
CA GLU A 140 -4.06 -11.02 -7.79
C GLU A 140 -3.10 -9.81 -7.86
N THR A 141 -3.07 -9.14 -9.01
CA THR A 141 -2.16 -7.99 -9.25
C THR A 141 -2.83 -6.81 -9.96
N GLN A 142 -4.14 -6.91 -10.20
CA GLN A 142 -4.84 -6.08 -11.18
C GLN A 142 -5.62 -4.89 -10.60
N VAL A 143 -5.81 -4.84 -9.27
CA VAL A 143 -6.61 -3.80 -8.61
C VAL A 143 -5.76 -2.77 -7.86
N GLN A 144 -4.44 -2.90 -7.90
CA GLN A 144 -3.53 -1.89 -7.37
C GLN A 144 -3.49 -0.66 -8.27
N VAL A 145 -3.60 0.51 -7.64
CA VAL A 145 -3.61 1.80 -8.32
C VAL A 145 -2.32 2.56 -8.02
N ALA A 146 -1.53 2.78 -9.05
CA ALA A 146 -0.25 3.48 -8.95
C ALA A 146 -0.37 4.97 -9.29
N CYS A 147 0.45 5.79 -8.64
CA CYS A 147 0.70 7.18 -8.98
C CYS A 147 2.19 7.42 -9.22
N GLN A 148 2.52 8.12 -10.30
CA GLN A 148 3.91 8.43 -10.70
C GLN A 148 4.21 9.93 -10.58
N ALA A 149 3.57 10.61 -9.62
CA ALA A 149 3.84 12.01 -9.29
C ALA A 149 4.69 12.10 -8.01
N ASP A 150 5.55 13.10 -7.95
CA ASP A 150 6.26 13.45 -6.71
C ASP A 150 5.28 14.02 -5.69
N ASN A 151 5.49 13.68 -4.43
CA ASN A 151 4.78 14.15 -3.26
C ASN A 151 3.25 13.98 -3.34
N ALA A 152 2.82 12.89 -3.98
CA ALA A 152 1.41 12.53 -4.08
C ALA A 152 0.80 12.38 -2.66
N GLY A 153 -0.37 12.97 -2.47
CA GLY A 153 -1.23 12.74 -1.33
C GLY A 153 -2.29 11.67 -1.63
N LEU A 154 -2.90 11.15 -0.58
CA LEU A 154 -3.93 10.13 -0.67
C LEU A 154 -5.13 10.50 0.22
N LEU A 155 -6.29 10.70 -0.41
CA LEU A 155 -7.57 10.88 0.27
C LEU A 155 -8.20 9.50 0.46
N ILE A 156 -8.47 9.14 1.71
CA ILE A 156 -9.19 7.91 2.08
C ILE A 156 -10.57 8.30 2.56
N ALA A 157 -11.61 7.77 1.93
CA ALA A 157 -12.98 8.07 2.28
C ALA A 157 -13.74 6.82 2.75
N PHE A 158 -14.49 6.99 3.84
CA PHE A 158 -15.41 5.99 4.37
C PHE A 158 -16.85 6.42 4.16
N CYS A 159 -17.71 5.51 3.71
CA CYS A 159 -19.10 5.76 3.30
C CYS A 159 -19.26 6.82 2.21
N ALA A 160 -18.24 7.00 1.38
CA ALA A 160 -18.23 7.91 0.24
C ALA A 160 -17.25 7.43 -0.84
N ASP A 161 -17.34 8.02 -2.03
CA ASP A 161 -16.43 7.77 -3.15
C ASP A 161 -15.37 8.87 -3.25
N ALA A 162 -14.15 8.59 -2.78
CA ALA A 162 -13.01 9.49 -2.81
C ALA A 162 -12.66 9.97 -4.23
N THR A 163 -12.94 9.17 -5.27
CA THR A 163 -12.65 9.56 -6.67
C THR A 163 -13.55 10.69 -7.18
N THR A 164 -14.58 11.05 -6.41
CA THR A 164 -15.52 12.12 -6.74
C THR A 164 -15.40 13.33 -5.82
N LEU A 165 -14.52 13.28 -4.82
CA LEU A 165 -14.34 14.31 -3.82
C LEU A 165 -13.14 15.20 -4.15
N ASP A 166 -13.26 16.49 -3.90
CA ASP A 166 -12.12 17.40 -3.91
C ASP A 166 -11.44 17.34 -2.55
N ALA A 167 -10.22 16.76 -2.50
CA ALA A 167 -9.45 16.65 -1.27
C ALA A 167 -9.21 18.01 -0.60
N ASN A 168 -9.19 19.12 -1.34
CA ASN A 168 -8.98 20.47 -0.81
C ASN A 168 -10.27 21.14 -0.32
N ASN A 169 -11.44 20.55 -0.62
CA ASN A 169 -12.73 21.13 -0.30
C ASN A 169 -13.74 20.03 0.07
N LEU A 170 -13.43 19.31 1.15
CA LEU A 170 -14.26 18.20 1.60
C LEU A 170 -15.60 18.70 2.18
N PRO A 171 -16.74 18.02 1.91
CA PRO A 171 -18.02 18.41 2.47
C PRO A 171 -18.05 18.26 3.98
N GLY A 172 -18.48 19.29 4.71
CA GLY A 172 -18.64 19.22 6.16
C GLY A 172 -17.35 19.43 6.96
N THR A 173 -16.19 19.49 6.33
CA THR A 173 -15.02 20.14 6.92
C THR A 173 -15.23 21.64 6.79
N ASN A 174 -15.92 22.23 7.77
CA ASN A 174 -15.92 23.68 7.88
C ASN A 174 -14.44 24.09 7.95
N PRO A 175 -13.93 24.96 7.06
CA PRO A 175 -12.55 25.43 7.12
C PRO A 175 -12.44 26.32 8.36
N SER A 176 -12.36 25.68 9.53
CA SER A 176 -12.11 26.36 10.78
C SER A 176 -10.68 26.82 10.68
N SER A 177 -10.54 28.13 10.56
CA SER A 177 -9.32 28.92 10.45
C SER A 177 -8.37 28.68 11.61
N SER A 178 -7.71 27.53 11.64
CA SER A 178 -6.54 27.28 12.45
C SER A 178 -5.32 27.37 11.55
N GLU A 179 -4.84 28.61 11.36
CA GLU A 179 -3.40 28.85 11.24
C GLU A 179 -2.73 28.12 12.41
N ALA A 180 -2.13 26.96 12.13
CA ALA A 180 -1.33 26.24 13.09
C ALA A 180 -0.07 27.07 13.35
N SER A 181 -0.07 27.79 14.47
CA SER A 181 1.11 28.39 15.06
C SER A 181 2.12 27.27 15.33
N SER A 182 3.18 27.22 14.51
CA SER A 182 4.30 26.29 14.62
C SER A 182 4.94 26.40 16.00
N THR A 183 4.54 25.54 16.92
CA THR A 183 5.18 25.46 18.23
C THR A 183 6.11 24.27 18.19
N SER A 184 7.41 24.55 18.02
CA SER A 184 8.49 23.58 18.11
C SER A 184 8.44 22.92 19.50
N SER A 185 7.92 21.70 19.56
CA SER A 185 7.91 20.90 20.79
C SER A 185 9.28 20.27 20.96
N THR A 186 10.02 20.74 21.96
CA THR A 186 11.26 20.11 22.40
C THR A 186 10.90 18.85 23.16
N TYR A 187 11.16 17.69 22.56
CA TYR A 187 10.93 16.38 23.17
C TYR A 187 11.81 16.21 24.41
N VAL A 188 11.21 16.21 25.60
CA VAL A 188 11.87 15.81 26.85
C VAL A 188 11.43 14.39 27.16
N ALA A 189 12.36 13.44 27.08
CA ALA A 189 12.10 12.03 27.37
C ALA A 189 11.71 11.82 28.84
N PRO A 190 10.58 11.14 29.14
CA PRO A 190 10.25 10.76 30.50
C PRO A 190 11.03 9.50 30.92
N THR A 191 11.88 9.64 31.94
CA THR A 191 12.53 8.52 32.62
C THR A 191 11.55 7.95 33.65
N THR A 192 10.93 6.82 33.35
CA THR A 192 10.15 6.07 34.34
C THR A 192 10.62 4.62 34.40
N SER A 193 11.32 4.32 35.50
CA SER A 193 11.69 2.96 35.91
C SER A 193 10.49 2.26 36.53
N TYR A 194 9.94 1.25 35.87
CA TYR A 194 8.98 0.33 36.47
C TYR A 194 9.61 -1.07 36.53
N THR A 195 9.69 -1.61 37.74
CA THR A 195 10.05 -3.00 38.03
C THR A 195 8.80 -3.89 37.92
N PRO A 196 8.76 -4.89 37.02
CA PRO A 196 7.66 -5.85 37.01
C PRO A 196 7.90 -6.97 38.05
N THR A 197 7.02 -7.05 39.04
CA THR A 197 6.89 -8.23 39.91
C THR A 197 5.95 -9.23 39.25
N SER A 198 6.52 -10.31 38.72
CA SER A 198 5.79 -11.41 38.08
C SER A 198 5.49 -12.51 39.10
N THR A 199 4.23 -12.61 39.54
CA THR A 199 3.74 -13.76 40.34
C THR A 199 3.08 -14.77 39.40
N TYR A 200 3.83 -15.81 39.06
CA TYR A 200 3.34 -16.94 38.26
C TYR A 200 2.58 -17.92 39.16
N VAL A 201 1.31 -18.16 38.86
CA VAL A 201 0.50 -19.23 39.48
C VAL A 201 0.22 -20.29 38.42
N PRO A 202 0.67 -21.55 38.61
CA PRO A 202 0.43 -22.63 37.65
C PRO A 202 -1.01 -23.15 37.75
N PRO A 203 -1.71 -23.38 36.62
CA PRO A 203 -2.95 -24.13 36.63
C PRO A 203 -2.66 -25.63 36.73
N THR A 204 -3.13 -26.22 37.83
CA THR A 204 -3.33 -27.66 37.98
C THR A 204 -4.71 -27.99 37.43
N SER A 205 -4.81 -28.88 36.44
CA SER A 205 -5.93 -29.81 36.30
C SER A 205 -5.66 -30.84 35.20
N SER A 206 -5.51 -32.06 35.66
CA SER A 206 -5.59 -33.32 34.95
C SER A 206 -7.03 -33.67 34.58
N VAL A 207 -7.30 -34.05 33.33
CA VAL A 207 -8.25 -35.14 33.03
C VAL A 207 -7.94 -35.78 31.68
N VAL A 208 -7.70 -37.07 31.78
CA VAL A 208 -7.63 -38.13 30.76
C VAL A 208 -8.99 -38.33 30.07
N SER A 209 -9.01 -38.57 28.75
CA SER A 209 -9.65 -39.74 28.09
C SER A 209 -9.68 -39.61 26.56
N SER A 210 -8.67 -40.21 25.93
CA SER A 210 -8.75 -41.35 25.00
C SER A 210 -9.83 -41.51 23.90
N PHE A 211 -9.29 -41.84 22.70
CA PHE A 211 -9.76 -42.67 21.57
C PHE A 211 -11.02 -42.28 20.76
N SER A 212 -10.82 -42.00 19.46
CA SER A 212 -11.08 -43.00 18.39
C SER A 212 -10.87 -42.43 17.00
N SER A 213 -9.94 -43.06 16.28
CA SER A 213 -9.71 -42.90 14.85
C SER A 213 -10.87 -43.52 14.06
N SER A 214 -11.40 -42.79 13.08
CA SER A 214 -12.12 -43.41 11.96
C SER A 214 -11.75 -42.69 10.67
N ALA A 215 -10.79 -43.29 9.96
CA ALA A 215 -10.56 -43.03 8.55
C ALA A 215 -11.77 -43.56 7.77
N SER A 216 -12.35 -42.73 6.92
CA SER A 216 -13.30 -43.15 5.89
C SER A 216 -12.79 -42.67 4.54
N SER A 217 -12.35 -43.65 3.76
CA SER A 217 -11.98 -43.58 2.36
C SER A 217 -13.21 -43.75 1.46
N SER A 218 -13.05 -43.32 0.20
CA SER A 218 -13.90 -43.58 -0.98
C SER A 218 -15.10 -42.64 -1.11
N SER A 219 -15.43 -42.05 -2.27
CA SER A 219 -15.41 -42.64 -3.61
C SER A 219 -15.43 -41.55 -4.70
N ALA A 220 -14.67 -41.78 -5.76
CA ALA A 220 -14.84 -41.09 -7.03
C ALA A 220 -16.16 -41.50 -7.69
N ALA A 221 -16.87 -40.52 -8.26
CA ALA A 221 -17.93 -40.77 -9.23
C ALA A 221 -17.71 -39.85 -10.43
N ALA A 222 -17.21 -40.46 -11.50
CA ALA A 222 -17.27 -39.91 -12.85
C ALA A 222 -18.72 -39.91 -13.33
N SER A 223 -19.14 -38.86 -14.02
CA SER A 223 -20.31 -38.90 -14.89
C SER A 223 -20.01 -38.16 -16.19
N SER A 224 -19.83 -38.98 -17.21
CA SER A 224 -19.78 -38.67 -18.62
C SER A 224 -21.18 -38.47 -19.21
N SER A 225 -21.21 -37.87 -20.41
CA SER A 225 -22.31 -37.75 -21.40
C SER A 225 -23.11 -36.43 -21.32
N ALA A 226 -23.43 -35.71 -22.39
CA ALA A 226 -23.31 -35.95 -23.83
C ALA A 226 -23.32 -34.62 -24.62
N SER A 227 -22.62 -34.66 -25.76
CA SER A 227 -22.87 -33.97 -27.04
C SER A 227 -23.95 -32.89 -27.12
N ALA A 228 -23.53 -31.69 -27.53
CA ALA A 228 -24.29 -30.89 -28.49
C ALA A 228 -23.33 -30.33 -29.55
N LYS A 229 -23.59 -30.70 -30.80
CA LYS A 229 -22.89 -30.27 -32.02
C LYS A 229 -23.11 -28.78 -32.29
N CYS A 230 -22.08 -28.17 -32.86
CA CYS A 230 -22.03 -26.82 -33.43
C CYS A 230 -23.12 -26.54 -34.48
N PRO A 231 -23.28 -25.27 -34.88
CA PRO A 231 -22.62 -24.91 -36.13
C PRO A 231 -21.81 -23.62 -36.08
N ALA A 232 -20.71 -23.67 -36.83
CA ALA A 232 -19.78 -22.59 -37.10
C ALA A 232 -20.44 -21.42 -37.85
N ARG A 233 -20.03 -20.19 -37.50
CA ARG A 233 -20.08 -19.06 -38.41
C ARG A 233 -18.72 -18.39 -38.50
N ASN A 234 -18.15 -18.53 -39.70
CA ASN A 234 -17.08 -17.73 -40.28
C ASN A 234 -17.27 -16.23 -40.02
N ALA A 235 -16.22 -15.56 -39.53
CA ALA A 235 -15.92 -14.20 -39.94
C ALA A 235 -14.43 -13.93 -39.82
N LYS A 236 -13.81 -13.78 -40.99
CA LYS A 236 -12.42 -13.42 -41.24
C LYS A 236 -12.09 -12.10 -40.55
N ARG A 237 -11.03 -12.04 -39.74
CA ARG A 237 -10.34 -10.76 -39.48
C ARG A 237 -8.84 -10.94 -39.60
N SER A 238 -8.31 -10.14 -40.53
CA SER A 238 -6.98 -10.10 -41.08
C SER A 238 -5.88 -9.86 -40.05
N LEU A 239 -4.91 -10.78 -40.02
CA LEU A 239 -3.57 -10.57 -39.48
C LEU A 239 -2.83 -9.52 -40.32
N ARG A 240 -2.65 -8.32 -39.77
CA ARG A 240 -1.59 -7.39 -40.22
C ARG A 240 -0.32 -7.73 -39.45
N LEU A 241 0.51 -8.58 -40.05
CA LEU A 241 1.92 -8.75 -39.72
C LEU A 241 2.65 -7.42 -39.94
N ARG A 242 2.91 -6.69 -38.86
CA ARG A 242 3.95 -5.67 -38.84
C ARG A 242 5.28 -6.35 -38.50
N LYS A 243 6.06 -6.54 -39.56
CA LYS A 243 7.51 -6.74 -39.59
C LYS A 243 8.18 -5.84 -38.53
N ARG A 244 8.59 -6.42 -37.39
CA ARG A 244 9.56 -5.82 -36.47
C ARG A 244 10.92 -6.40 -36.82
N GLU A 245 11.85 -5.48 -37.07
CA GLU A 245 13.27 -5.74 -37.32
C GLU A 245 13.88 -6.58 -36.20
N ALA A 246 14.79 -7.47 -36.61
CA ALA A 246 15.60 -8.30 -35.73
C ALA A 246 16.51 -7.41 -34.87
N ALA A 247 16.40 -7.54 -33.55
CA ALA A 247 17.39 -7.04 -32.61
C ALA A 247 18.69 -7.86 -32.74
N PRO A 248 19.87 -7.24 -32.57
CA PRO A 248 21.16 -7.94 -32.62
C PRO A 248 21.29 -8.93 -31.45
N GLU A 249 21.87 -10.09 -31.74
CA GLU A 249 22.16 -11.17 -30.79
C GLU A 249 23.02 -10.69 -29.60
N PRO A 250 22.77 -11.18 -28.38
CA PRO A 250 23.66 -10.97 -27.25
C PRO A 250 24.93 -11.84 -27.37
N GLU A 251 26.09 -11.23 -27.16
CA GLU A 251 27.40 -11.89 -27.16
C GLU A 251 27.51 -13.00 -26.08
N PRO A 252 28.31 -14.05 -26.33
CA PRO A 252 28.47 -15.17 -25.41
C PRO A 252 29.25 -14.76 -24.15
N ILE A 253 28.60 -14.93 -23.00
CA ILE A 253 29.19 -14.77 -21.66
C ILE A 253 30.36 -15.75 -21.49
N VAL A 254 31.55 -15.19 -21.27
CA VAL A 254 32.78 -15.90 -20.92
C VAL A 254 32.60 -16.62 -19.59
N LYS A 255 32.63 -17.97 -19.62
CA LYS A 255 32.69 -18.82 -18.43
C LYS A 255 34.02 -18.60 -17.71
N MET A 256 34.02 -17.87 -16.59
CA MET A 256 35.13 -17.88 -15.64
C MET A 256 35.18 -19.23 -14.93
N ALA A 257 36.25 -19.98 -15.16
CA ALA A 257 36.56 -21.23 -14.49
C ALA A 257 36.95 -20.96 -13.03
N LEU A 258 36.11 -21.40 -12.08
CA LEU A 258 36.45 -21.46 -10.67
C LEU A 258 37.49 -22.56 -10.45
N ARG A 259 38.73 -22.18 -10.13
CA ARG A 259 39.77 -23.09 -9.63
C ARG A 259 39.54 -23.33 -8.13
N HIS A 260 39.04 -24.52 -7.78
CA HIS A 260 39.11 -25.03 -6.41
C HIS A 260 40.56 -25.40 -6.06
N HIS A 261 41.19 -24.60 -5.19
CA HIS A 261 42.42 -25.01 -4.50
C HIS A 261 42.05 -25.86 -3.28
N ALA A 262 42.28 -27.17 -3.39
CA ALA A 262 42.36 -28.06 -2.25
C ALA A 262 43.66 -27.76 -1.46
N ARG A 263 43.54 -27.40 -0.18
CA ARG A 263 44.64 -27.47 0.78
C ARG A 263 44.48 -28.72 1.62
N ARG A 264 45.30 -29.73 1.31
CA ARG A 264 45.77 -30.74 2.27
C ARG A 264 46.88 -30.12 3.11
N GLY A 265 46.88 -30.39 4.41
CA GLY A 265 47.99 -30.05 5.31
C GLY A 265 47.77 -30.67 6.68
N SER A 266 48.36 -31.85 6.86
CA SER A 266 48.52 -32.56 8.12
C SER A 266 49.40 -31.79 9.11
N HIS A 267 49.08 -31.84 10.40
CA HIS A 267 49.95 -32.24 11.51
C HIS A 267 49.16 -32.28 12.82
#